data_AF-A0A7C1AXL4-F1
#
_entry.id   AF-A0A7C1AXL4-F1
#
_cell.length_a   1.000
_cell.length_b   1.000
_cell.length_c   1.000
_cell.angle_alpha   90.00
_cell.angle_beta   90.00
_cell.angle_gamma   90.00
#
_symmetry.space_group_name_H-M   'P 1'
#
loop_
_entity.id
_entity.type
_entity.pdbx_description
1 polymer ?
#
loop_
_entity_poly.entity_id
_entity_poly.type
_entity_poly.pdbx_seq_one_letter_code
_entity_poly.pdbx_strand_id
1 'polypeptide(L)'
;MIDKIKNEYEPVSISHPGETLRDLLEERGITQAGLAERMGRPKKTVNEILQGKTGIIPKTAIQLERVFDIPAGFWLERQHQYEEWVERDRSKEDLRSHIDWLKSVPIRSMIDRGWIRLFKDKTLQLNEVLTFFGVNSPNEWKAIWLKPDVSFRQSRVFKQNPEATSVWLRKGELEAEKLACEPYNKKMFMEILAELR
;
A
#
# COMPACT_ATOMS: atom_id res chain seq x y z
N MET A 1 -21.48 13.53 8.01
CA MET A 1 -21.06 13.48 6.60
C MET A 1 -21.55 12.17 6.03
N ILE A 2 -22.36 12.22 4.97
CA ILE A 2 -22.80 11.02 4.27
C ILE A 2 -21.59 10.51 3.48
N ASP A 3 -21.05 9.35 3.86
CA ASP A 3 -20.02 8.66 3.06
C ASP A 3 -20.60 8.46 1.66
N LYS A 4 -20.08 9.19 0.67
CA LYS A 4 -20.35 8.90 -0.73
C LYS A 4 -19.87 7.48 -0.96
N ILE A 5 -20.79 6.57 -1.26
CA ILE A 5 -20.46 5.22 -1.73
C ILE A 5 -19.64 5.43 -3.00
N LYS A 6 -18.31 5.38 -2.85
CA LYS A 6 -17.38 5.28 -3.96
C LYS A 6 -17.59 3.88 -4.51
N ASN A 7 -18.33 3.77 -5.61
CA ASN A 7 -18.37 2.56 -6.42
C ASN A 7 -16.99 2.43 -7.10
N GLU A 8 -15.99 2.01 -6.34
CA GLU A 8 -14.68 1.64 -6.86
C GLU A 8 -14.81 0.26 -7.50
N TYR A 9 -14.45 0.16 -8.78
CA TYR A 9 -14.43 -1.10 -9.50
C TYR A 9 -13.23 -1.91 -9.02
N GLU A 10 -13.48 -2.93 -8.20
CA GLU A 10 -12.49 -3.94 -7.83
C GLU A 10 -12.75 -5.22 -8.64
N PRO A 11 -11.96 -5.47 -9.71
CA PRO A 11 -12.12 -6.69 -10.49
C PRO A 11 -11.76 -7.92 -9.64
N VAL A 12 -12.57 -8.97 -9.75
CA VAL A 12 -12.33 -10.26 -9.07
C VAL A 12 -11.05 -10.92 -9.59
N SER A 13 -10.72 -10.71 -10.87
CA SER A 13 -9.46 -11.14 -11.48
C SER A 13 -9.05 -10.20 -12.60
N ILE A 14 -7.74 -10.05 -12.79
CA ILE A 14 -7.15 -9.34 -13.93
C ILE A 14 -6.30 -10.35 -14.70
N SER A 15 -6.55 -10.48 -16.00
CA SER A 15 -5.73 -11.34 -16.86
C SER A 15 -4.36 -10.70 -17.15
N HIS A 16 -3.32 -11.54 -17.17
CA HIS A 16 -1.99 -11.11 -17.60
C HIS A 16 -2.06 -10.58 -19.05
N PRO A 17 -1.36 -9.50 -19.42
CA PRO A 17 -1.41 -8.97 -20.79
C PRO A 17 -0.93 -9.97 -21.86
N GLY A 18 -0.18 -10.99 -21.46
CA GLY A 18 0.18 -12.15 -22.29
C GLY A 18 -1.03 -12.95 -22.80
N GLU A 19 -2.14 -12.98 -22.05
CA GLU A 19 -3.38 -13.59 -22.52
C GLU A 19 -4.01 -12.75 -23.62
N THR A 20 -4.09 -11.43 -23.43
CA THR A 20 -4.55 -10.49 -24.47
C THR A 20 -3.68 -10.59 -25.73
N LEU A 21 -2.37 -10.77 -25.57
CA LEU A 21 -1.47 -10.98 -26.69
C LEU A 21 -1.74 -12.32 -27.41
N ARG A 22 -2.05 -13.40 -26.67
CA ARG A 22 -2.43 -14.69 -27.25
C ARG A 22 -3.71 -14.57 -28.09
N ASP A 23 -4.72 -13.90 -27.58
CA ASP A 23 -5.98 -13.68 -28.30
C ASP A 23 -5.74 -12.90 -29.60
N LEU A 24 -4.90 -11.86 -29.56
CA LEU A 24 -4.52 -11.07 -30.75
C LEU A 24 -3.71 -11.87 -31.77
N LEU A 25 -2.88 -12.82 -31.32
CA LEU A 25 -2.14 -13.72 -32.21
C LEU A 25 -3.10 -14.67 -32.95
N GLU A 26 -4.09 -15.21 -32.24
CA GLU A 26 -5.12 -16.07 -32.81
C GLU A 26 -5.98 -15.29 -33.81
N GLU A 27 -6.45 -14.09 -33.45
CA GLU A 27 -7.26 -13.22 -34.31
C GLU A 27 -6.55 -12.85 -35.61
N ARG A 28 -5.24 -12.55 -35.55
CA ARG A 28 -4.46 -12.15 -36.73
C ARG A 28 -3.81 -13.33 -37.46
N GLY A 29 -4.00 -14.56 -37.00
CA GLY A 29 -3.36 -15.75 -37.57
C GLY A 29 -1.83 -15.72 -37.49
N ILE A 30 -1.25 -15.02 -36.50
CA ILE A 30 0.19 -14.90 -36.33
C ILE A 30 0.66 -15.98 -35.36
N THR A 31 1.60 -16.83 -35.79
CA THR A 31 2.19 -17.83 -34.89
C THR A 31 3.14 -17.17 -33.87
N GLN A 32 3.38 -17.83 -32.73
CA GLN A 32 4.37 -17.35 -31.75
C GLN A 32 5.76 -17.16 -32.36
N ALA A 33 6.14 -18.03 -33.30
CA ALA A 33 7.40 -17.91 -34.03
C ALA A 33 7.40 -16.68 -34.94
N GLY A 34 6.30 -16.45 -35.67
CA GLY A 34 6.13 -15.26 -36.50
C GLY A 34 6.16 -13.96 -35.70
N LEU A 35 5.59 -13.95 -34.49
CA LEU A 35 5.70 -12.80 -33.59
C LEU A 35 7.16 -12.58 -33.14
N ALA A 36 7.84 -13.66 -32.75
CA ALA A 36 9.24 -13.61 -32.32
C ALA A 36 10.15 -13.02 -33.41
N GLU A 37 9.95 -13.44 -34.66
CA GLU A 37 10.64 -12.89 -35.84
C GLU A 37 10.32 -11.41 -36.04
N ARG A 38 9.04 -11.03 -36.03
CA ARG A 38 8.60 -9.62 -36.19
C ARG A 38 9.14 -8.69 -35.10
N MET A 39 9.27 -9.20 -33.87
CA MET A 39 9.82 -8.44 -32.74
C MET A 39 11.35 -8.47 -32.68
N GLY A 40 12.01 -9.32 -33.45
CA GLY A 40 13.46 -9.57 -33.32
C GLY A 40 13.84 -10.13 -31.93
N ARG A 41 13.01 -11.03 -31.37
CA ARG A 41 13.22 -11.64 -30.05
C ARG A 41 13.32 -13.16 -30.14
N PRO A 42 14.00 -13.82 -29.18
CA PRO A 42 13.94 -15.26 -29.07
C PRO A 42 12.51 -15.75 -28.87
N LYS A 43 12.13 -16.85 -29.55
CA LYS A 43 10.82 -17.51 -29.39
C LYS A 43 10.51 -17.84 -27.92
N LYS A 44 11.55 -18.18 -27.15
CA LYS A 44 11.46 -18.42 -25.70
C LYS A 44 10.89 -17.22 -24.95
N THR A 45 11.36 -16.00 -25.24
CA THR A 45 10.91 -14.77 -24.60
C THR A 45 9.45 -14.47 -24.93
N VAL A 46 9.04 -14.66 -26.19
CA VAL A 46 7.63 -14.50 -26.58
C VAL A 46 6.75 -15.51 -25.85
N ASN A 47 7.16 -16.78 -25.80
CA ASN A 47 6.43 -17.82 -25.08
C ASN A 47 6.31 -17.53 -23.57
N GLU A 48 7.36 -17.02 -22.93
CA GLU A 48 7.30 -16.64 -21.51
C GLU A 48 6.34 -15.47 -21.25
N ILE A 49 6.26 -14.49 -22.16
CA ILE A 49 5.28 -13.40 -22.07
C ILE A 49 3.85 -13.95 -22.19
N LEU A 50 3.60 -14.82 -23.16
CA LEU A 50 2.29 -15.45 -23.37
C LEU A 50 1.86 -16.33 -22.19
N GLN A 51 2.80 -16.97 -21.51
CA GLN A 51 2.56 -17.78 -20.31
C GLN A 51 2.43 -16.95 -19.02
N GLY A 52 2.61 -15.63 -19.07
CA GLY A 52 2.59 -14.77 -17.88
C GLY A 52 3.80 -14.92 -16.96
N LYS A 53 4.89 -15.51 -17.45
CA LYS A 53 6.15 -15.67 -16.69
C LYS A 53 7.04 -14.43 -16.75
N THR A 54 6.95 -13.69 -17.86
CA THR A 54 7.72 -12.47 -18.10
C THR A 54 6.77 -11.33 -18.42
N GLY A 55 6.88 -10.23 -17.66
CA GLY A 55 6.07 -9.03 -17.89
C GLY A 55 6.46 -8.25 -19.15
N ILE A 56 5.54 -7.42 -19.62
CA ILE A 56 5.78 -6.50 -20.74
C ILE A 56 6.45 -5.22 -20.23
N ILE A 57 7.76 -5.11 -20.48
CA ILE A 57 8.54 -3.88 -20.23
C ILE A 57 8.39 -2.85 -21.36
N PRO A 58 8.76 -1.56 -21.17
CA PRO A 58 8.59 -0.51 -22.19
C PRO A 58 9.18 -0.84 -23.55
N LYS A 59 10.38 -1.46 -23.58
CA LYS A 59 11.00 -1.92 -24.83
C LYS A 59 10.15 -2.95 -25.57
N THR A 60 9.54 -3.87 -24.84
CA THR A 60 8.65 -4.90 -25.40
C THR A 60 7.35 -4.26 -25.89
N ALA A 61 6.78 -3.31 -25.15
CA ALA A 61 5.57 -2.60 -25.53
C ALA A 61 5.73 -1.81 -26.85
N ILE A 62 6.86 -1.12 -27.04
CA ILE A 62 7.15 -0.42 -28.31
C ILE A 62 7.29 -1.41 -29.48
N GLN A 63 7.86 -2.59 -29.24
CA GLN A 63 7.96 -3.62 -30.28
C GLN A 63 6.56 -4.18 -30.62
N LEU A 64 5.71 -4.39 -29.63
CA LEU A 64 4.33 -4.82 -29.85
C LEU A 64 3.51 -3.74 -30.58
N GLU A 65 3.71 -2.46 -30.25
CA GLU A 65 3.10 -1.34 -30.97
C GLU A 65 3.42 -1.38 -32.46
N ARG A 66 4.69 -1.56 -32.82
CA ARG A 66 5.10 -1.66 -34.23
C ARG A 66 4.51 -2.87 -34.97
N VAL A 67 4.21 -3.96 -34.26
CA VAL A 67 3.67 -5.19 -34.86
C VAL A 67 2.15 -5.12 -34.97
N PHE A 68 1.48 -4.58 -33.96
CA PHE A 68 0.03 -4.63 -33.83
C PHE A 68 -0.68 -3.31 -34.12
N ASP A 69 0.05 -2.21 -34.21
CA ASP A 69 -0.48 -0.83 -34.26
C ASP A 69 -1.36 -0.50 -33.02
N ILE A 70 -0.97 -1.05 -31.87
CA ILE A 70 -1.62 -0.83 -30.58
C ILE A 70 -0.65 -0.05 -29.68
N PRO A 71 -1.02 1.12 -29.15
CA PRO A 71 -0.11 1.98 -28.39
C PRO A 71 0.64 1.24 -27.28
N ALA A 72 1.93 1.52 -27.11
CA ALA A 72 2.76 0.93 -26.06
C ALA A 72 2.18 1.19 -24.66
N GLY A 73 1.55 2.35 -24.46
CA GLY A 73 0.85 2.69 -23.23
C GLY A 73 -0.26 1.71 -22.86
N PHE A 74 -0.98 1.16 -23.84
CA PHE A 74 -2.02 0.14 -23.59
C PHE A 74 -1.42 -1.10 -22.93
N TRP A 75 -0.29 -1.61 -23.46
CA TRP A 75 0.37 -2.80 -22.94
C TRP A 75 0.94 -2.58 -21.54
N LEU A 76 1.55 -1.42 -21.32
CA LEU A 76 2.12 -1.06 -20.03
C LEU A 76 1.05 -0.89 -18.96
N GLU A 77 -0.06 -0.23 -19.29
CA GLU A 77 -1.19 -0.08 -18.38
C GLU A 77 -1.78 -1.45 -18.00
N ARG A 78 -1.95 -2.35 -18.97
CA ARG A 78 -2.42 -3.73 -18.71
C ARG A 78 -1.45 -4.51 -17.82
N GLN A 79 -0.13 -4.37 -18.03
CA GLN A 79 0.88 -4.98 -17.17
C GLN A 79 0.81 -4.42 -15.75
N HIS A 80 0.75 -3.10 -15.61
CA HIS A 80 0.66 -2.42 -14.32
C HIS A 80 -0.57 -2.87 -13.53
N GLN A 81 -1.75 -2.87 -14.16
CA GLN A 81 -2.99 -3.33 -13.53
C GLN A 81 -2.89 -4.77 -13.04
N TYR A 82 -2.31 -5.68 -13.85
CA TYR A 82 -2.11 -7.06 -13.46
C TYR A 82 -1.16 -7.19 -12.26
N GLU A 83 0.00 -6.53 -12.31
CA GLU A 83 1.00 -6.57 -11.23
C GLU A 83 0.44 -5.99 -9.93
N GLU A 84 -0.24 -4.85 -10.01
CA GLU A 84 -0.90 -4.23 -8.87
C GLU A 84 -1.94 -5.17 -8.24
N TRP A 85 -2.76 -5.84 -9.06
CA TRP A 85 -3.77 -6.79 -8.56
C TRP A 85 -3.12 -7.99 -7.85
N VAL A 86 -2.07 -8.59 -8.43
CA VAL A 86 -1.35 -9.71 -7.82
C VAL A 86 -0.74 -9.31 -6.47
N GLU A 87 -0.07 -8.16 -6.41
CA GLU A 87 0.57 -7.70 -5.17
C GLU A 87 -0.45 -7.29 -4.11
N ARG A 88 -1.59 -6.69 -4.50
CA ARG A 88 -2.69 -6.42 -3.58
C ARG A 88 -3.27 -7.70 -2.99
N ASP A 89 -3.42 -8.76 -3.79
CA ASP A 89 -3.94 -10.04 -3.32
C ASP A 89 -2.96 -10.70 -2.32
N ARG A 90 -1.66 -10.73 -2.66
CA ARG A 90 -0.60 -11.19 -1.75
C ARG A 90 -0.57 -10.40 -0.44
N SER A 91 -0.65 -9.07 -0.53
CA SER A 91 -0.67 -8.19 0.63
C SER A 91 -1.89 -8.46 1.53
N LYS A 92 -3.07 -8.71 0.95
CA LYS A 92 -4.27 -9.11 1.71
C LYS A 92 -4.04 -10.42 2.46
N GLU A 93 -3.39 -11.40 1.83
CA GLU A 93 -3.06 -12.68 2.46
C GLU A 93 -2.04 -12.52 3.60
N ASP A 94 -1.00 -11.71 3.40
CA ASP A 94 -0.02 -11.41 4.45
C ASP A 94 -0.66 -10.70 5.66
N LEU A 95 -1.54 -9.73 5.42
CA LEU A 95 -2.31 -9.07 6.48
C LEU A 95 -3.20 -10.04 7.25
N ARG A 96 -3.76 -11.06 6.60
CA ARG A 96 -4.58 -12.08 7.31
C ARG A 96 -3.78 -12.83 8.36
N SER A 97 -2.49 -13.07 8.13
CA SER A 97 -1.62 -13.74 9.12
C SER A 97 -1.43 -12.90 10.41
N HIS A 98 -1.69 -11.59 10.34
CA HIS A 98 -1.47 -10.63 11.41
C HIS A 98 -2.75 -10.21 12.16
N ILE A 99 -3.92 -10.77 11.82
CA ILE A 99 -5.22 -10.38 12.39
C ILE A 99 -5.24 -10.45 13.92
N ASP A 100 -4.57 -11.42 14.53
CA ASP A 100 -4.58 -11.59 15.99
C ASP A 100 -3.95 -10.40 16.75
N TRP A 101 -3.07 -9.64 16.11
CA TRP A 101 -2.50 -8.42 16.68
C TRP A 101 -3.57 -7.35 16.98
N LEU A 102 -4.72 -7.37 16.30
CA LEU A 102 -5.83 -6.45 16.61
C LEU A 102 -6.33 -6.57 18.06
N LYS A 103 -6.11 -7.71 18.71
CA LYS A 103 -6.50 -7.92 20.11
C LYS A 103 -5.63 -7.13 21.10
N SER A 104 -4.41 -6.76 20.72
CA SER A 104 -3.51 -6.01 21.62
C SER A 104 -3.76 -4.51 21.59
N VAL A 105 -4.29 -3.98 20.48
CA VAL A 105 -4.55 -2.55 20.28
C VAL A 105 -5.95 -2.17 20.81
N PRO A 106 -6.14 -1.02 21.47
CA PRO A 106 -7.44 -0.59 21.99
C PRO A 106 -8.37 -0.03 20.90
N ILE A 107 -8.71 -0.85 19.91
CA ILE A 107 -9.49 -0.46 18.70
C ILE A 107 -10.82 0.22 19.06
N ARG A 108 -11.58 -0.34 20.02
CA ARG A 108 -12.87 0.23 20.42
C ARG A 108 -12.73 1.68 20.90
N SER A 109 -11.71 1.97 21.70
CA SER A 109 -11.46 3.33 22.18
C SER A 109 -11.10 4.28 21.03
N MET A 110 -10.40 3.80 20.02
CA MET A 110 -10.03 4.59 18.83
C MET A 110 -11.26 4.90 17.96
N ILE A 111 -12.16 3.92 17.80
CA ILE A 111 -13.43 4.08 17.07
C ILE A 111 -14.36 5.05 17.81
N ASP A 112 -14.54 4.86 19.12
CA ASP A 112 -15.42 5.71 19.95
C ASP A 112 -14.98 7.19 19.91
N ARG A 113 -13.68 7.43 19.72
CA ARG A 113 -13.07 8.78 19.59
C ARG A 113 -13.03 9.31 18.15
N GLY A 114 -13.50 8.52 17.18
CA GLY A 114 -13.49 8.87 15.76
C GLY A 114 -12.09 8.98 15.14
N TRP A 115 -11.10 8.28 15.69
CA TRP A 115 -9.72 8.30 15.17
C TRP A 115 -9.50 7.32 14.01
N ILE A 116 -10.28 6.25 13.98
CA ILE A 116 -10.28 5.23 12.92
C ILE A 116 -11.72 4.84 12.59
N ARG A 117 -11.92 4.31 11.38
CA ARG A 117 -13.22 3.78 10.95
C ARG A 117 -13.42 2.33 11.39
N LEU A 118 -14.68 1.94 11.57
CA LEU A 118 -15.07 0.56 11.84
C LEU A 118 -15.33 -0.18 10.52
N PHE A 119 -14.67 -1.32 10.34
CA PHE A 119 -14.89 -2.23 9.23
C PHE A 119 -15.42 -3.58 9.72
N LYS A 120 -16.35 -4.18 8.96
CA LYS A 120 -16.85 -5.54 9.23
C LYS A 120 -15.77 -6.60 8.98
N ASP A 121 -14.96 -6.39 7.95
CA ASP A 121 -13.84 -7.25 7.60
C ASP A 121 -12.63 -6.93 8.50
N LYS A 122 -12.06 -7.97 9.11
CA LYS A 122 -10.93 -7.83 10.04
C LYS A 122 -9.63 -7.44 9.35
N THR A 123 -9.39 -7.90 8.12
CA THR A 123 -8.23 -7.53 7.32
C THR A 123 -8.30 -6.05 6.96
N LEU A 124 -9.48 -5.54 6.59
CA LEU A 124 -9.69 -4.10 6.38
C LEU A 124 -9.50 -3.30 7.68
N GLN A 125 -10.03 -3.80 8.79
CA GLN A 125 -9.83 -3.17 10.09
C GLN A 125 -8.35 -3.11 10.49
N LEU A 126 -7.58 -4.17 10.18
CA LEU A 126 -6.14 -4.19 10.41
C LEU A 126 -5.41 -3.17 9.55
N ASN A 127 -5.73 -3.10 8.26
CA ASN A 127 -5.16 -2.12 7.36
C ASN A 127 -5.42 -0.68 7.82
N GLU A 128 -6.63 -0.37 8.29
CA GLU A 128 -6.98 0.95 8.85
C GLU A 128 -6.11 1.28 10.06
N VAL A 129 -5.91 0.33 10.98
CA VAL A 129 -5.08 0.54 12.18
C VAL A 129 -3.61 0.75 11.79
N LEU A 130 -3.08 -0.06 10.87
CA LEU A 130 -1.70 0.09 10.37
C LEU A 130 -1.51 1.44 9.67
N THR A 131 -2.50 1.88 8.87
CA THR A 131 -2.51 3.20 8.22
C THR A 131 -2.52 4.33 9.24
N PHE A 132 -3.32 4.23 10.31
CA PHE A 132 -3.32 5.20 11.41
C PHE A 132 -1.92 5.35 12.03
N PHE A 133 -1.21 4.24 12.24
CA PHE A 133 0.17 4.24 12.74
C PHE A 133 1.22 4.61 11.70
N GLY A 134 0.88 4.62 10.40
CA GLY A 134 1.83 4.87 9.32
C GLY A 134 2.87 3.77 9.15
N VAL A 135 2.51 2.51 9.42
CA VAL A 135 3.41 1.35 9.39
C VAL A 135 2.88 0.24 8.49
N ASN A 136 3.77 -0.58 7.93
CA ASN A 136 3.40 -1.62 6.97
C ASN A 136 2.87 -2.92 7.63
N SER A 137 3.37 -3.29 8.81
CA SER A 137 2.89 -4.46 9.54
C SER A 137 3.02 -4.27 11.06
N PRO A 138 2.43 -5.19 11.87
CA PRO A 138 2.64 -5.20 13.31
C PRO A 138 4.10 -5.36 13.75
N ASN A 139 4.97 -5.94 12.92
CA ASN A 139 6.38 -6.11 13.26
C ASN A 139 7.12 -4.77 13.19
N GLU A 140 6.91 -3.97 12.15
CA GLU A 140 7.44 -2.60 12.09
C GLU A 140 6.81 -1.74 13.18
N TRP A 141 5.52 -1.94 13.48
CA TRP A 141 4.89 -1.28 14.61
C TRP A 141 5.65 -1.54 15.92
N LYS A 142 5.97 -2.80 16.22
CA LYS A 142 6.76 -3.16 17.42
C LYS A 142 8.13 -2.49 17.41
N ALA A 143 8.80 -2.46 16.27
CA ALA A 143 10.14 -1.89 16.15
C ALA A 143 10.16 -0.37 16.44
N ILE A 144 9.16 0.36 15.95
CA ILE A 144 9.07 1.82 16.07
C ILE A 144 8.46 2.23 17.42
N TRP A 145 7.36 1.60 17.83
CA TRP A 145 6.51 2.09 18.91
C TRP A 145 6.75 1.45 20.28
N LEU A 146 7.41 0.29 20.36
CA LEU A 146 7.77 -0.32 21.65
C LEU A 146 9.14 0.10 22.18
N LYS A 147 9.96 0.76 21.36
CA LYS A 147 11.22 1.37 21.79
C LYS A 147 11.30 2.85 21.38
N PRO A 148 10.32 3.69 21.75
CA PRO A 148 10.37 5.09 21.37
C PRO A 148 11.40 5.83 22.23
N ASP A 149 12.13 6.79 21.64
CA ASP A 149 13.07 7.69 22.32
C ASP A 149 12.37 8.77 23.18
N VAL A 150 11.25 8.42 23.81
CA VAL A 150 10.40 9.36 24.55
C VAL A 150 10.27 8.94 26.01
N SER A 151 10.36 9.93 26.90
CA SER A 151 10.21 9.73 28.34
C SER A 151 8.77 10.03 28.75
N PHE A 152 8.02 8.99 29.10
CA PHE A 152 6.66 9.13 29.57
C PHE A 152 6.62 9.50 31.06
N ARG A 153 5.74 10.41 31.47
CA ARG A 153 5.41 10.62 32.89
C ARG A 153 4.52 9.46 33.36
N GLN A 154 5.02 8.64 34.26
CA GLN A 154 4.40 7.35 34.61
C GLN A 154 4.14 7.21 36.12
N SER A 155 2.98 6.65 36.48
CA SER A 155 2.68 6.20 37.84
C SER A 155 3.24 4.78 38.03
N ARG A 156 3.85 4.51 39.19
CA ARG A 156 4.41 3.19 39.54
C ARG A 156 3.34 2.16 39.94
N VAL A 157 2.08 2.58 40.08
CA VAL A 157 0.99 1.78 40.67
C VAL A 157 0.22 0.94 39.63
N PHE A 158 0.17 1.38 38.37
CA PHE A 158 -0.64 0.72 37.33
C PHE A 158 0.22 -0.06 36.34
N LYS A 159 -0.33 -1.18 35.83
CA LYS A 159 0.31 -1.97 34.77
C LYS A 159 0.31 -1.18 33.47
N GLN A 160 1.47 -1.12 32.83
CA GLN A 160 1.66 -0.36 31.60
C GLN A 160 1.02 -1.08 30.41
N ASN A 161 0.46 -0.29 29.48
CA ASN A 161 -0.05 -0.77 28.21
C ASN A 161 0.65 0.02 27.08
N PRO A 162 1.77 -0.51 26.55
CA PRO A 162 2.53 0.13 25.47
C PRO A 162 1.68 0.40 24.22
N GLU A 163 0.77 -0.51 23.89
CA GLU A 163 -0.13 -0.40 22.74
C GLU A 163 -1.01 0.84 22.88
N ALA A 164 -1.70 1.00 24.01
CA ALA A 164 -2.54 2.16 24.26
C ALA A 164 -1.73 3.47 24.31
N THR A 165 -0.51 3.42 24.85
CA THR A 165 0.37 4.58 24.92
C THR A 165 0.80 5.03 23.52
N SER A 166 1.16 4.09 22.64
CA SER A 166 1.53 4.37 21.25
C SER A 166 0.39 5.02 20.46
N VAL A 167 -0.86 4.61 20.70
CA VAL A 167 -2.03 5.20 20.04
C VAL A 167 -2.13 6.69 20.36
N TRP A 168 -1.98 7.05 21.63
CA TRP A 168 -2.02 8.44 22.07
C TRP A 168 -0.87 9.25 21.51
N LEU A 169 0.34 8.68 21.51
CA LEU A 169 1.52 9.33 20.94
C LEU A 169 1.31 9.61 19.46
N ARG A 170 0.91 8.60 18.67
CA ARG A 170 0.63 8.77 17.24
C ARG A 170 -0.48 9.79 16.99
N LYS A 171 -1.52 9.78 17.81
CA LYS A 171 -2.59 10.77 17.69
C LYS A 171 -2.07 12.20 17.91
N GLY A 172 -1.18 12.38 18.88
CA GLY A 172 -0.51 13.66 19.14
C GLY A 172 0.31 14.13 17.95
N GLU A 173 1.11 13.23 17.35
CA GLU A 173 1.87 13.52 16.13
C GLU A 173 0.97 13.95 14.97
N LEU A 174 -0.10 13.19 14.70
CA LEU A 174 -1.06 13.50 13.63
C LEU A 174 -1.77 14.84 13.81
N GLU A 175 -2.02 15.28 15.05
CA GLU A 175 -2.58 16.61 15.29
C GLU A 175 -1.51 17.70 15.20
N ALA A 176 -0.29 17.43 15.67
CA ALA A 176 0.83 18.37 15.56
C ALA A 176 1.22 18.63 14.10
N GLU A 177 1.20 17.61 13.23
CA GLU A 177 1.46 17.73 11.79
C GLU A 177 0.49 18.68 11.08
N LYS A 178 -0.72 18.90 11.62
CA LYS A 178 -1.69 19.84 11.05
C LYS A 178 -1.42 21.29 11.43
N LEU A 179 -0.60 21.52 12.45
CA LEU A 179 -0.28 22.85 12.94
C LEU A 179 0.87 23.40 12.10
N ALA A 180 0.65 24.58 11.49
CA ALA A 180 1.73 25.34 10.89
C ALA A 180 2.58 25.94 12.01
N CYS A 181 3.80 25.44 12.18
CA CYS A 181 4.75 25.92 13.17
C CYS A 181 5.99 26.45 12.46
N GLU A 182 6.46 27.62 12.89
CA GLU A 182 7.76 28.15 12.48
C GLU A 182 8.90 27.27 13.02
N PRO A 183 10.07 27.25 12.36
CA PRO A 183 11.24 26.53 12.86
C PRO A 183 11.58 26.91 14.30
N TYR A 184 11.98 25.92 15.09
CA TYR A 184 12.33 26.14 16.49
C TYR A 184 13.44 27.20 16.64
N ASN A 185 13.15 28.27 17.38
CA ASN A 185 14.13 29.29 17.74
C ASN A 185 14.44 29.22 19.24
N LYS A 186 15.63 28.68 19.57
CA LYS A 186 16.10 28.51 20.94
C LYS A 186 16.16 29.82 21.73
N LYS A 187 16.60 30.92 21.09
CA LYS A 187 16.76 32.21 21.77
C LYS A 187 15.39 32.75 22.19
N MET A 188 14.45 32.79 21.25
CA MET A 188 13.08 33.23 21.49
C MET A 188 12.37 32.37 22.54
N PHE A 189 12.59 31.06 22.51
CA PHE A 189 12.06 30.16 23.54
C PHE A 189 12.57 30.49 24.95
N MET A 190 13.88 30.71 25.11
CA MET A 190 14.47 31.04 26.41
C MET A 190 14.04 32.43 26.92
N GLU A 191 13.83 33.39 26.02
CA GLU A 191 13.31 34.72 26.36
C GLU A 191 11.87 34.62 26.93
N ILE A 192 10.97 33.93 26.23
CA ILE A 192 9.59 33.71 26.68
C ILE A 192 9.55 32.92 28.01
N LEU A 193 10.42 31.92 28.18
CA LEU A 193 10.49 31.12 29.42
C LEU A 193 10.82 31.99 30.65
N ALA A 194 11.61 33.06 30.47
CA ALA A 194 11.95 33.98 31.54
C ALA A 194 10.78 34.88 31.94
N GLU A 195 9.87 35.19 31.01
CA GLU A 195 8.66 36.00 31.25
C GLU A 195 7.53 35.21 31.92
N LEU A 196 7.47 33.89 31.71
CA LEU A 196 6.45 33.01 32.28
C LEU A 196 6.77 32.48 33.70
N ARG A 197 7.93 32.85 34.24
CA ARG A 197 8.40 32.44 35.57
C ARG A 197 7.99 33.43 36.64
#